data_AF-A0A920QJJ9-F1
#
_entry.id   AF-A0A920QJJ9-F1
#
_cell.length_a   1.000
_cell.length_b   1.000
_cell.length_c   1.000
_cell.angle_alpha   90.00
_cell.angle_beta   90.00
_cell.angle_gamma   90.00
#
_symmetry.space_group_name_H-M   'P 1'
#
loop_
_entity.id
_entity.type
_entity.pdbx_description
1 polymer ?
#
loop_
_entity_poly.entity_id
_entity_poly.type
_entity_poly.pdbx_seq_one_letter_code
_entity_poly.pdbx_strand_id
1 'polypeptide(L)'
;MSFLAYPTAHLLATLPLKYSNLLMICVLMPFWTSLLVRIVAWMVMLQQEGVINDALVISGILSDENRLPMMYNFTGTVIVMIQILLPFMILPIYSVMKGIPPSYMKAAQNLGAKPSLAFLKVYMPQTMPGVGAGVILVFIVAIGYYITPELVGGKDGKLIGNMVAYHMQKSLNWGLAAAMGTVLLGAILILYWVYDRIVGIDNMKLA
;
A
#
# COMPACT_ATOMS: atom_id res chain seq x y z
N MET A 1 -1.57 5.00 2.49
CA MET A 1 -0.54 4.11 1.91
C MET A 1 0.68 4.88 1.41
N SER A 2 0.52 5.75 0.39
CA SER A 2 1.61 6.53 -0.21
C SER A 2 2.40 7.37 0.80
N PHE A 3 1.71 7.91 1.81
CA PHE A 3 2.33 8.66 2.91
C PHE A 3 3.37 7.86 3.71
N LEU A 4 3.15 6.55 3.89
CA LEU A 4 4.11 5.66 4.57
C LEU A 4 5.18 5.17 3.59
N ALA A 5 4.78 4.80 2.37
CA ALA A 5 5.69 4.22 1.39
C ALA A 5 6.74 5.22 0.87
N TYR A 6 6.36 6.49 0.68
CA TYR A 6 7.24 7.52 0.12
C TYR A 6 8.49 7.79 0.98
N PRO A 7 8.40 8.08 2.30
CA PRO A 7 9.58 8.28 3.13
C PRO A 7 10.42 7.00 3.24
N THR A 8 9.80 5.82 3.31
CA THR A 8 10.53 4.54 3.33
C THR A 8 11.31 4.32 2.04
N ALA A 9 10.70 4.57 0.88
CA ALA A 9 11.37 4.47 -0.41
C ALA A 9 12.50 5.49 -0.55
N HIS A 10 12.30 6.71 -0.07
CA HIS A 10 13.33 7.74 -0.06
C HIS A 10 14.52 7.36 0.83
N LEU A 11 14.26 6.78 2.02
CA LEU A 11 15.29 6.28 2.92
C LEU A 11 16.09 5.15 2.25
N LEU A 12 15.40 4.20 1.61
CA LEU A 12 16.04 3.11 0.86
C LEU A 12 16.89 3.64 -0.29
N ALA A 13 16.45 4.67 -1.01
CA ALA A 13 17.18 5.23 -2.15
C ALA A 13 18.40 6.07 -1.74
N THR A 14 18.45 6.59 -0.52
CA THR A 14 19.51 7.52 -0.06
C THR A 14 20.54 6.89 0.87
N LEU A 15 20.21 5.78 1.55
CA LEU A 15 21.13 5.10 2.46
C LEU A 15 22.29 4.38 1.74
N PRO A 16 23.43 4.16 2.43
CA PRO A 16 24.49 3.31 1.91
C PRO A 16 23.98 1.91 1.58
N LEU A 17 24.52 1.29 0.51
CA LEU A 17 24.05 0.02 -0.05
C LEU A 17 23.83 -1.08 0.99
N LYS A 18 24.73 -1.21 1.99
CA LYS A 18 24.60 -2.21 3.06
C LYS A 18 23.30 -2.06 3.86
N TYR A 19 22.97 -0.83 4.27
CA TYR A 19 21.77 -0.53 5.05
C TYR A 19 20.51 -0.55 4.18
N SER A 20 20.59 -0.03 2.96
CA SER A 20 19.49 -0.12 1.98
C SER A 20 19.12 -1.57 1.72
N ASN A 21 20.09 -2.47 1.54
CA ASN A 21 19.82 -3.89 1.29
C ASN A 21 19.18 -4.56 2.49
N LEU A 22 19.64 -4.26 3.72
CA LEU A 22 19.04 -4.79 4.94
C LEU A 22 17.58 -4.36 5.09
N LEU A 23 17.29 -3.07 4.92
CA LEU A 23 15.92 -2.56 4.99
C LEU A 23 15.03 -3.09 3.85
N MET A 24 15.60 -3.30 2.66
CA MET A 24 14.88 -3.92 1.54
C MET A 24 14.49 -5.37 1.89
N ILE A 25 15.37 -6.13 2.55
CA ILE A 25 15.03 -7.46 3.06
C ILE A 25 13.86 -7.36 4.05
N CYS A 26 13.84 -6.38 4.96
CA CYS A 26 12.71 -6.18 5.88
C CYS A 26 11.40 -5.86 5.13
N VAL A 27 11.45 -5.05 4.06
CA VAL A 27 10.27 -4.75 3.22
C VAL A 27 9.79 -5.98 2.46
N LEU A 28 10.71 -6.87 2.06
CA LEU A 28 10.39 -8.08 1.30
C LEU A 28 10.06 -9.30 2.17
N MET A 29 10.41 -9.28 3.45
CA MET A 29 10.09 -10.32 4.43
C MET A 29 8.62 -10.80 4.39
N PRO A 30 7.61 -9.92 4.21
CA PRO A 30 6.22 -10.34 4.21
C PRO A 30 5.86 -11.26 3.02
N PHE A 31 6.65 -11.29 1.94
CA PHE A 31 6.45 -12.20 0.82
C PHE A 31 6.87 -13.64 1.12
N TRP A 32 7.77 -13.84 2.08
CA TRP A 32 8.34 -15.15 2.43
C TRP A 32 7.49 -15.89 3.45
N THR A 33 6.50 -15.21 4.03
CA THR A 33 5.59 -15.77 5.02
C THR A 33 4.21 -15.96 4.41
N SER A 34 3.50 -17.00 4.85
CA SER A 34 2.15 -17.28 4.36
C SER A 34 1.21 -16.12 4.68
N LEU A 35 0.44 -15.69 3.67
CA LEU A 35 -0.57 -14.65 3.80
C LEU A 35 -1.60 -14.97 4.88
N LEU A 36 -2.04 -16.23 4.99
CA LEU A 36 -2.99 -16.64 6.03
C LEU A 36 -2.40 -16.51 7.43
N VAL A 37 -1.15 -16.94 7.64
CA VAL A 37 -0.47 -16.84 8.93
C VAL A 37 -0.34 -15.37 9.35
N ARG A 38 0.00 -14.48 8.40
CA ARG A 38 0.07 -13.04 8.66
C ARG A 38 -1.29 -12.46 9.04
N ILE A 39 -2.37 -12.84 8.34
CA ILE A 39 -3.71 -12.38 8.69
C ILE A 39 -4.08 -12.83 10.10
N VAL A 40 -3.84 -14.10 10.45
CA VAL A 40 -4.12 -14.62 11.79
C VAL A 40 -3.31 -13.90 12.86
N ALA A 41 -2.02 -13.64 12.62
CA ALA A 41 -1.20 -12.85 13.53
C ALA A 41 -1.77 -11.44 13.73
N TRP A 42 -2.20 -10.78 12.66
CA TRP A 42 -2.86 -9.47 12.74
C TRP A 42 -4.21 -9.53 13.45
N MET A 43 -5.00 -10.59 13.27
CA MET A 43 -6.26 -10.79 13.99
C MET A 43 -6.00 -10.84 15.50
N VAL A 44 -5.00 -11.59 15.95
CA VAL A 44 -4.63 -11.66 17.37
C VAL A 44 -4.12 -10.31 17.88
N MET A 45 -3.31 -9.59 17.10
CA MET A 45 -2.79 -8.28 17.50
C MET A 45 -3.87 -7.19 17.60
N LEU A 46 -4.89 -7.22 16.73
CA LEU A 46 -5.97 -6.23 16.65
C LEU A 46 -7.18 -6.56 17.53
N GLN A 47 -7.19 -7.71 18.19
CA GLN A 47 -8.22 -8.05 19.17
C GLN A 47 -8.32 -6.98 20.26
N GLN A 48 -9.47 -6.94 20.93
CA GLN A 48 -9.71 -6.01 22.03
C GLN A 48 -8.68 -6.19 23.15
N GLU A 49 -8.43 -7.44 23.56
CA GLU A 49 -7.34 -7.85 24.46
C GLU A 49 -6.05 -8.22 23.70
N GLY A 50 -5.82 -7.59 22.55
CA GLY A 50 -4.66 -7.83 21.70
C GLY A 50 -3.49 -6.91 22.06
N VAL A 51 -2.31 -7.28 21.58
CA VAL A 51 -1.02 -6.59 21.84
C VAL A 51 -1.10 -5.07 21.57
N ILE A 52 -1.83 -4.65 20.53
CA ILE A 52 -1.93 -3.22 20.18
C ILE A 52 -2.73 -2.44 21.22
N ASN A 53 -3.88 -2.98 21.65
CA ASN A 53 -4.67 -2.34 22.71
C ASN A 53 -3.92 -2.36 24.04
N ASP A 54 -3.26 -3.46 24.39
CA ASP A 54 -2.45 -3.56 25.61
C ASP A 54 -1.35 -2.50 25.63
N ALA A 55 -0.64 -2.33 24.52
CA ALA A 55 0.38 -1.30 24.39
C ALA A 55 -0.19 0.12 24.54
N LEU A 56 -1.39 0.38 24.00
CA LEU A 56 -2.06 1.68 24.15
C LEU A 56 -2.48 1.95 25.59
N VAL A 57 -2.97 0.93 26.30
CA VAL A 57 -3.33 1.05 27.73
C VAL A 57 -2.08 1.26 28.60
N ILE A 58 -1.02 0.47 28.38
CA ILE A 58 0.25 0.61 29.10
C ILE A 58 0.88 1.99 28.87
N SER A 59 0.77 2.53 27.65
CA SER A 59 1.28 3.87 27.32
C SER A 59 0.46 5.01 27.94
N GLY A 60 -0.67 4.72 28.57
CA GLY A 60 -1.57 5.71 29.17
C GLY A 60 -2.39 6.51 28.16
N ILE A 61 -2.38 6.13 26.88
CA ILE A 61 -3.18 6.79 25.82
C ILE A 61 -4.66 6.41 25.97
N LEU A 62 -4.94 5.17 26.37
CA LEU A 62 -6.30 4.64 26.60
C LEU A 62 -6.43 4.11 28.03
N SER A 63 -7.64 4.18 28.58
CA SER A 63 -7.99 3.42 29.77
C SER A 63 -8.35 1.99 29.40
N ASP A 64 -8.22 1.07 30.37
CA ASP A 64 -8.55 -0.35 30.20
C ASP A 64 -10.00 -0.56 29.70
N GLU A 65 -10.92 0.30 30.15
CA GLU A 65 -12.34 0.29 29.78
C GLU A 65 -12.63 0.86 28.38
N ASN A 66 -11.71 1.64 27.80
CA ASN A 66 -11.89 2.31 26.50
C ASN A 66 -11.03 1.70 25.38
N ARG A 67 -10.85 0.37 25.42
CA ARG A 67 -10.17 -0.36 24.35
C ARG A 67 -10.86 -0.17 23.01
N LEU A 68 -10.07 0.01 21.95
CA LEU A 68 -10.60 0.26 20.62
C LEU A 68 -11.06 -1.04 19.96
N PRO A 69 -12.29 -1.11 19.44
CA PRO A 69 -12.73 -2.24 18.62
C PRO A 69 -12.04 -2.14 17.26
N MET A 70 -10.91 -2.82 17.08
CA MET A 70 -10.15 -2.84 15.82
C MET A 70 -10.38 -4.10 14.98
N MET A 71 -11.16 -5.06 15.48
CA MET A 71 -11.55 -6.27 14.76
C MET A 71 -13.00 -6.21 14.28
N TYR A 72 -13.28 -6.96 13.21
CA TYR A 72 -14.60 -7.09 12.58
C TYR A 72 -15.19 -5.77 12.08
N ASN A 73 -14.33 -4.87 11.62
CA ASN A 73 -14.72 -3.59 11.06
C ASN A 73 -13.80 -3.13 9.93
N PHE A 74 -14.20 -2.04 9.28
CA PHE A 74 -13.47 -1.45 8.17
C PHE A 74 -12.06 -0.98 8.57
N THR A 75 -11.89 -0.36 9.74
CA THR A 75 -10.59 0.16 10.20
C THR A 75 -9.55 -0.96 10.34
N GLY A 76 -9.91 -2.07 10.99
CA GLY A 76 -9.05 -3.25 11.07
C GLY A 76 -8.66 -3.79 9.71
N THR A 77 -9.63 -3.90 8.81
CA THR A 77 -9.40 -4.35 7.43
C THR A 77 -8.38 -3.47 6.72
N VAL A 78 -8.53 -2.14 6.82
CA VAL A 78 -7.61 -1.18 6.21
C VAL A 78 -6.20 -1.30 6.81
N ILE A 79 -6.05 -1.44 8.13
CA ILE A 79 -4.74 -1.60 8.78
C ILE A 79 -4.00 -2.83 8.24
N VAL A 80 -4.69 -3.98 8.20
CA VAL A 80 -4.08 -5.23 7.74
C VAL A 80 -3.77 -5.15 6.25
N MET A 81 -4.68 -4.60 5.43
CA MET A 81 -4.44 -4.40 4.00
C MET A 81 -3.27 -3.44 3.75
N ILE A 82 -3.10 -2.38 4.54
CA ILE A 82 -1.94 -1.50 4.44
C ILE A 82 -0.66 -2.31 4.66
N GLN A 83 -0.56 -3.12 5.72
CA GLN A 83 0.66 -3.89 5.96
C GLN A 83 0.93 -4.92 4.84
N ILE A 84 -0.13 -5.51 4.28
CA ILE A 84 0.00 -6.50 3.22
C ILE A 84 0.45 -5.87 1.91
N LEU A 85 -0.14 -4.74 1.54
CA LEU A 85 0.10 -4.13 0.24
C LEU A 85 1.28 -3.13 0.26
N LEU A 86 1.82 -2.77 1.43
CA LEU A 86 2.85 -1.73 1.57
C LEU A 86 4.08 -1.97 0.69
N PRO A 87 4.62 -3.20 0.58
CA PRO A 87 5.78 -3.46 -0.27
C PRO A 87 5.51 -3.14 -1.75
N PHE A 88 4.29 -3.40 -2.25
CA PHE A 88 3.90 -3.10 -3.62
C PHE A 88 3.83 -1.60 -3.90
N MET A 89 3.61 -0.76 -2.88
CA MET A 89 3.70 0.69 -3.01
C MET A 89 5.17 1.16 -2.99
N ILE A 90 6.00 0.55 -2.14
CA ILE A 90 7.40 0.96 -1.94
C ILE A 90 8.24 0.67 -3.19
N LEU A 91 8.10 -0.50 -3.81
CA LEU A 91 8.99 -0.94 -4.89
C LEU A 91 8.99 -0.02 -6.12
N PRO A 92 7.85 0.41 -6.69
CA PRO A 92 7.84 1.32 -7.83
C PRO A 92 8.40 2.71 -7.49
N ILE A 93 8.08 3.23 -6.30
CA ILE A 93 8.61 4.52 -5.83
C ILE A 93 10.14 4.44 -5.68
N TYR A 94 10.63 3.38 -5.02
CA TYR A 94 12.06 3.14 -4.84
C TYR A 94 12.79 3.01 -6.18
N SER A 95 12.21 2.27 -7.13
CA SER A 95 12.80 2.07 -8.46
C SER A 95 13.01 3.38 -9.21
N VAL A 96 12.04 4.30 -9.15
CA VAL A 96 12.18 5.63 -9.75
C VAL A 96 13.18 6.48 -8.98
N MET A 97 13.08 6.51 -7.65
CA MET A 97 13.96 7.32 -6.79
C MET A 97 15.44 6.97 -6.95
N LYS A 98 15.77 5.68 -7.11
CA LYS A 98 17.15 5.20 -7.32
C LYS A 98 17.74 5.65 -8.67
N GLY A 99 16.89 5.88 -9.67
CA GLY A 99 17.29 6.37 -10.98
C GLY A 99 17.60 7.87 -11.03
N ILE A 100 17.18 8.65 -10.03
CA ILE A 100 17.36 10.10 -10.02
C ILE A 100 18.80 10.46 -9.61
N PRO A 101 19.59 11.15 -10.47
CA PRO A 101 20.95 11.56 -10.13
C PRO A 101 20.99 12.50 -8.91
N PRO A 102 21.87 12.26 -7.91
CA PRO A 102 22.03 13.16 -6.77
C PRO A 102 22.48 14.58 -7.14
N SER A 103 23.01 14.76 -8.35
CA SER A 103 23.46 16.06 -8.88
C SER A 103 22.32 17.07 -9.02
N TYR A 104 21.07 16.64 -9.26
CA TYR A 104 19.94 17.55 -9.40
C TYR A 104 19.66 18.35 -8.13
N MET A 105 19.73 17.69 -6.97
CA MET A 105 19.59 18.36 -5.68
C MET A 105 20.74 19.32 -5.41
N LYS A 106 21.99 18.94 -5.74
CA LYS A 106 23.17 19.81 -5.58
C LYS A 106 23.09 21.03 -6.50
N ALA A 107 22.67 20.86 -7.75
CA ALA A 107 22.50 21.94 -8.70
C ALA A 107 21.44 22.96 -8.24
N ALA A 108 20.30 22.48 -7.75
CA ALA A 108 19.25 23.34 -7.20
C ALA A 108 19.75 24.17 -5.99
N GLN A 109 20.53 23.54 -5.10
CA GLN A 109 21.13 24.24 -3.95
C GLN A 109 22.17 25.27 -4.37
N ASN A 110 22.99 24.98 -5.38
CA ASN A 110 23.95 25.93 -5.93
C ASN A 110 23.29 27.17 -6.56
N LEU A 111 22.05 27.03 -7.06
CA LEU A 111 21.23 28.14 -7.57
C LEU A 111 20.50 28.92 -6.45
N GLY A 112 20.80 28.63 -5.17
CA GLY A 112 20.25 29.33 -4.02
C GLY A 112 18.98 28.71 -3.41
N ALA A 113 18.55 27.54 -3.88
CA ALA A 113 17.40 26.86 -3.27
C ALA A 113 17.79 26.22 -1.92
N LYS A 114 16.97 26.46 -0.88
CA LYS A 114 17.09 25.72 0.39
C LYS A 114 16.85 24.22 0.15
N PRO A 115 17.44 23.30 0.94
CA PRO A 115 17.28 21.85 0.74
C PRO A 115 15.83 21.37 0.66
N SER A 116 14.93 21.94 1.48
CA SER A 116 13.50 21.63 1.44
C SER A 116 12.81 22.09 0.15
N LEU A 117 13.19 23.26 -0.37
CA LEU A 117 12.67 23.80 -1.62
C LEU A 117 13.19 23.00 -2.82
N ALA A 118 14.47 22.65 -2.82
CA ALA A 118 15.08 21.78 -3.82
C ALA A 118 14.38 20.40 -3.84
N PHE A 119 14.09 19.84 -2.67
CA PHE A 119 13.35 18.59 -2.57
C PHE A 119 11.95 18.70 -3.18
N LEU A 120 11.17 19.71 -2.77
CA LEU A 120 9.77 19.84 -3.19
C LEU A 120 9.61 20.23 -4.67
N LYS A 121 10.50 21.08 -5.21
CA LYS A 121 10.39 21.59 -6.58
C LYS A 121 11.19 20.80 -7.62
N VAL A 122 12.27 20.12 -7.23
CA VAL A 122 13.16 19.43 -8.19
C VAL A 122 13.05 17.92 -8.03
N TYR A 123 13.19 17.40 -6.82
CA TYR A 123 13.23 15.96 -6.59
C TYR A 123 11.84 15.31 -6.60
N MET A 124 10.90 15.83 -5.80
CA MET A 124 9.56 15.26 -5.62
C MET A 124 8.72 15.16 -6.91
N PRO A 125 8.75 16.13 -7.85
CA PRO A 125 8.02 15.97 -9.11
C PRO A 125 8.57 14.82 -9.97
N GLN A 126 9.87 14.54 -9.91
CA GLN A 126 10.49 13.44 -10.66
C GLN A 126 10.14 12.06 -10.09
N THR A 127 9.73 11.97 -8.82
CA THR A 127 9.31 10.72 -8.20
C THR A 127 7.81 10.41 -8.39
N MET A 128 7.03 11.38 -8.88
CA MET A 128 5.58 11.24 -9.09
C MET A 128 5.18 10.09 -10.02
N PRO A 129 5.89 9.81 -11.14
CA PRO A 129 5.61 8.62 -11.95
C PRO A 129 5.69 7.33 -11.13
N GLY A 130 6.65 7.23 -10.21
CA GLY A 130 6.80 6.08 -9.32
C GLY A 130 5.67 5.97 -8.30
N VAL A 131 5.20 7.09 -7.76
CA VAL A 131 4.01 7.12 -6.89
C VAL A 131 2.77 6.69 -7.68
N GLY A 132 2.57 7.21 -8.89
CA GLY A 132 1.46 6.82 -9.77
C GLY A 132 1.45 5.32 -10.08
N ALA A 133 2.59 4.76 -10.49
CA ALA A 133 2.76 3.33 -10.72
C ALA A 133 2.42 2.50 -9.45
N GLY A 134 2.90 2.93 -8.28
CA GLY A 134 2.60 2.29 -7.00
C GLY A 134 1.11 2.32 -6.64
N VAL A 135 0.44 3.47 -6.80
CA VAL A 135 -1.00 3.61 -6.51
C VAL A 135 -1.80 2.63 -7.36
N ILE A 136 -1.49 2.51 -8.64
CA ILE A 136 -2.22 1.64 -9.56
C ILE A 136 -1.99 0.18 -9.27
N LEU A 137 -0.73 -0.20 -9.04
CA LEU A 137 -0.39 -1.57 -8.68
C LEU A 137 -1.15 -1.98 -7.41
N VAL A 138 -1.11 -1.14 -6.37
CA VAL A 138 -1.84 -1.39 -5.12
C VAL A 138 -3.36 -1.42 -5.34
N PHE A 139 -3.91 -0.53 -6.16
CA PHE A 139 -5.34 -0.49 -6.46
C PHE A 139 -5.81 -1.78 -7.16
N ILE A 140 -5.10 -2.22 -8.19
CA ILE A 140 -5.40 -3.45 -8.93
C ILE A 140 -5.38 -4.66 -7.99
N VAL A 141 -4.38 -4.75 -7.11
CA VAL A 141 -4.29 -5.86 -6.16
C VAL A 141 -5.38 -5.76 -5.08
N ALA A 142 -5.66 -4.57 -4.56
CA ALA A 142 -6.62 -4.34 -3.48
C ALA A 142 -8.07 -4.66 -3.90
N ILE A 143 -8.46 -4.36 -5.14
CA ILE A 143 -9.85 -4.52 -5.58
C ILE A 143 -10.29 -5.99 -5.65
N GLY A 144 -9.37 -6.89 -6.00
CA GLY A 144 -9.59 -8.34 -5.99
C GLY A 144 -9.38 -8.99 -4.63
N TYR A 145 -8.99 -8.22 -3.62
CA TYR A 145 -8.56 -8.74 -2.33
C TYR A 145 -9.77 -9.02 -1.43
N TYR A 146 -10.19 -10.28 -1.33
CA TYR A 146 -11.38 -10.66 -0.55
C TYR A 146 -11.08 -11.42 0.74
N ILE A 147 -9.93 -12.11 0.83
CA ILE A 147 -9.60 -12.98 1.98
C ILE A 147 -9.44 -12.17 3.28
N THR A 148 -8.65 -11.09 3.27
CA THR A 148 -8.44 -10.26 4.47
C THR A 148 -9.71 -9.56 4.92
N PRO A 149 -10.49 -8.87 4.05
CA PRO A 149 -11.79 -8.34 4.43
C PRO A 149 -12.75 -9.37 5.00
N GLU A 150 -12.77 -10.60 4.48
CA GLU A 150 -13.63 -11.67 5.00
C GLU A 150 -13.25 -12.07 6.42
N LEU A 151 -11.95 -12.15 6.72
CA LEU A 151 -11.44 -12.61 8.01
C LEU A 151 -11.40 -11.50 9.07
N VAL A 152 -11.08 -10.26 8.68
CA VAL A 152 -10.82 -9.14 9.60
C VAL A 152 -12.00 -8.16 9.65
N GLY A 153 -12.80 -8.07 8.58
CA GLY A 153 -13.76 -7.00 8.38
C GLY A 153 -15.16 -7.23 8.92
N GLY A 154 -15.53 -8.46 9.26
CA GLY A 154 -16.87 -8.76 9.78
C GLY A 154 -17.98 -8.38 8.78
N LYS A 155 -19.04 -7.70 9.25
CA LYS A 155 -20.12 -7.23 8.38
C LYS A 155 -19.79 -5.90 7.69
N ASP A 156 -19.10 -5.02 8.39
CA ASP A 156 -18.88 -3.63 7.96
C ASP A 156 -17.62 -3.43 7.10
N GLY A 157 -16.69 -4.40 7.12
CA GLY A 157 -15.46 -4.37 6.36
C GLY A 157 -15.49 -5.14 5.03
N LYS A 158 -16.66 -5.55 4.53
CA LYS A 158 -16.77 -6.29 3.27
C LYS A 158 -16.48 -5.40 2.07
N LEU A 159 -15.69 -5.91 1.12
CA LEU A 159 -15.38 -5.26 -0.15
C LEU A 159 -16.11 -5.94 -1.32
N ILE A 160 -16.03 -5.34 -2.51
CA ILE A 160 -16.67 -5.88 -3.72
C ILE A 160 -16.17 -7.32 -4.00
N GLY A 161 -14.90 -7.60 -3.75
CA GLY A 161 -14.34 -8.95 -3.87
C GLY A 161 -15.07 -9.99 -3.00
N ASN A 162 -15.52 -9.62 -1.80
CA ASN A 162 -16.32 -10.51 -0.94
C ASN A 162 -17.65 -10.86 -1.59
N MET A 163 -18.31 -9.89 -2.23
CA MET A 163 -19.60 -10.10 -2.88
C MET A 163 -19.48 -11.00 -4.11
N VAL A 164 -18.43 -10.81 -4.91
CA VAL A 164 -18.13 -11.71 -6.05
C VAL A 164 -17.92 -13.14 -5.54
N ALA A 165 -17.07 -13.34 -4.52
CA ALA A 165 -16.81 -14.65 -3.94
C ALA A 165 -18.08 -15.29 -3.34
N TYR A 166 -18.89 -14.50 -2.64
CA TYR A 166 -20.16 -14.94 -2.08
C TYR A 166 -21.12 -15.45 -3.16
N HIS A 167 -21.26 -14.72 -4.26
CA HIS A 167 -22.15 -15.13 -5.35
C HIS A 167 -21.63 -16.32 -6.15
N MET A 168 -20.31 -16.52 -6.21
CA MET A 168 -19.73 -17.73 -6.79
C MET A 168 -19.89 -18.97 -5.91
N GLN A 169 -19.65 -18.85 -4.60
CA GLN A 169 -19.48 -20.02 -3.72
C GLN A 169 -20.70 -20.33 -2.85
N LYS A 170 -21.47 -19.32 -2.43
CA LYS A 170 -22.62 -19.49 -1.54
C LYS A 170 -23.95 -19.43 -2.26
N SER A 171 -24.20 -18.33 -2.98
CA SER A 171 -25.47 -18.18 -3.70
C SER A 171 -25.48 -18.92 -5.04
N LEU A 172 -24.33 -19.46 -5.49
CA LEU A 172 -24.14 -20.14 -6.77
C LEU A 172 -24.74 -19.38 -7.96
N ASN A 173 -24.74 -18.04 -7.89
CA ASN A 173 -25.22 -17.16 -8.95
C ASN A 173 -24.02 -16.66 -9.76
N TRP A 174 -23.52 -17.57 -10.61
CA TRP A 174 -22.38 -17.33 -11.49
C TRP A 174 -22.62 -16.17 -12.46
N GLY A 175 -23.88 -15.95 -12.87
CA GLY A 175 -24.26 -14.84 -13.74
C GLY A 175 -24.04 -13.47 -13.07
N LEU A 176 -24.51 -13.31 -11.83
CA LEU A 176 -24.30 -12.08 -11.07
C LEU A 176 -22.81 -11.88 -10.72
N ALA A 177 -22.12 -12.95 -10.32
CA ALA A 177 -20.68 -12.90 -10.08
C ALA A 177 -19.89 -12.47 -11.32
N ALA A 178 -20.23 -13.00 -12.50
CA ALA A 178 -19.62 -12.61 -13.76
C ALA A 178 -19.87 -11.14 -14.09
N ALA A 179 -21.11 -10.67 -13.95
CA ALA A 179 -21.46 -9.26 -14.18
C ALA A 179 -20.65 -8.31 -13.28
N MET A 180 -20.53 -8.63 -11.99
CA MET A 180 -19.71 -7.86 -11.05
C MET A 180 -18.22 -7.89 -11.44
N GLY A 181 -17.71 -9.05 -11.83
CA GLY A 181 -16.33 -9.20 -12.33
C GLY A 181 -16.06 -8.36 -13.59
N THR A 182 -17.00 -8.33 -14.55
CA THR A 182 -16.89 -7.50 -15.75
C THR A 182 -16.87 -6.01 -15.43
N VAL A 183 -17.69 -5.55 -14.47
CA VAL A 183 -17.68 -4.16 -14.01
C VAL A 183 -16.33 -3.80 -13.39
N LEU A 184 -15.77 -4.67 -12.55
CA LEU A 184 -14.44 -4.49 -11.96
C LEU A 184 -13.35 -4.43 -13.03
N LEU A 185 -13.40 -5.32 -14.02
CA LEU A 185 -12.47 -5.31 -15.13
C LEU A 185 -12.54 -3.99 -15.92
N GLY A 186 -13.75 -3.51 -16.22
CA GLY A 186 -13.96 -2.22 -16.88
C GLY A 186 -13.37 -1.06 -16.08
N ALA A 187 -13.58 -1.04 -14.76
CA ALA A 187 -13.00 -0.02 -13.89
C ALA A 187 -11.45 -0.04 -13.91
N ILE A 188 -10.84 -1.24 -13.89
CA ILE A 188 -9.38 -1.39 -14.00
C ILE A 188 -8.86 -0.88 -15.35
N LEU A 189 -9.53 -1.23 -16.45
CA LEU A 189 -9.14 -0.77 -17.79
C LEU A 189 -9.24 0.75 -17.93
N ILE A 190 -10.30 1.36 -17.40
CA ILE A 190 -10.45 2.82 -17.38
C ILE A 190 -9.32 3.46 -16.57
N LEU A 191 -9.01 2.94 -15.39
CA LEU A 191 -7.97 3.46 -14.53
C LEU A 191 -6.58 3.33 -15.18
N TYR A 192 -6.30 2.20 -15.81
CA TYR A 192 -5.08 2.00 -16.59
C TYR A 192 -4.98 2.98 -17.77
N TRP A 193 -6.06 3.17 -18.53
CA TRP A 193 -6.10 4.12 -19.64
C TRP A 193 -5.89 5.56 -19.19
N VAL A 194 -6.51 5.97 -18.08
CA VAL A 194 -6.31 7.31 -17.48
C VAL A 194 -4.85 7.49 -17.07
N TYR A 195 -4.24 6.49 -16.45
CA TYR A 195 -2.84 6.54 -16.06
C TYR A 195 -1.91 6.67 -17.24
N ASP A 196 -2.09 5.82 -18.26
CA ASP A 196 -1.27 5.86 -19.47
C ASP A 196 -1.34 7.25 -20.12
N ARG A 197 -2.53 7.86 -20.16
CA ARG A 197 -2.71 9.21 -20.69
C ARG A 197 -2.06 10.31 -19.87
N ILE A 198 -2.00 10.18 -18.54
CA ILE A 198 -1.42 11.20 -17.64
C ILE A 198 0.10 11.08 -17.56
N VAL A 199 0.63 9.86 -17.48
CA VAL A 199 2.06 9.60 -17.28
C VAL A 199 2.79 9.45 -18.61
N GLY A 200 2.11 9.06 -19.68
CA GLY A 200 2.68 8.90 -21.02
C GLY A 200 3.79 7.86 -21.00
N ILE A 201 3.42 6.58 -20.99
CA ILE A 201 4.40 5.47 -21.03
C ILE A 201 5.30 5.60 -22.29
N ASP A 202 4.82 6.24 -23.34
CA ASP A 202 5.58 6.58 -24.56
C ASP A 202 6.80 7.51 -24.33
N ASN A 203 6.87 8.23 -23.20
CA ASN A 203 8.04 9.03 -22.82
C ASN A 203 9.04 8.27 -21.94
N MET A 204 8.68 7.07 -21.46
CA MET A 204 9.62 6.16 -20.82
C MET A 204 10.35 5.35 -21.90
N LYS A 205 11.18 6.04 -22.69
CA LYS A 205 12.22 5.35 -23.45
C LYS A 205 13.06 4.57 -22.44
N LEU A 206 12.90 3.25 -22.47
CA LEU A 206 13.87 2.28 -21.97
C LEU A 206 15.20 2.64 -22.63
N ALA A 207 16.01 3.40 -21.91
CA ALA A 207 17.40 3.67 -22.24
C ALA A 207 18.28 2.50 -21.80
#